data_AF-A0A3C0P0S4-F1
#
_entry.id   AF-A0A3C0P0S4-F1
#
_cell.length_a   1.000
_cell.length_b   1.000
_cell.length_c   1.000
_cell.angle_alpha   90.00
_cell.angle_beta   90.00
_cell.angle_gamma   90.00
#
_symmetry.space_group_name_H-M   'P 1'
#
loop_
_entity.id
_entity.type
_entity.pdbx_description
1 polymer ?
#
loop_
_entity_poly.entity_id
_entity_poly.type
_entity_poly.pdbx_seq_one_letter_code
_entity_poly.pdbx_strand_id
1 'polypeptide(L)' 'EVLNSRKYDPRVAKLVKGLMIESYLVPGAQKIGCEHHVYGKSITDPCLGWDESERLIYEIAALC' A
#
# COMPACT_ATOMS: atom_id res chain seq x y z
N GLU A 1 1.58 -6.30 10.46
CA GLU A 1 1.63 -7.69 10.96
C GLU A 1 2.60 -8.58 10.15
N VAL A 2 2.44 -8.74 8.83
CA VAL A 2 3.29 -9.64 8.00
C VAL A 2 4.80 -9.32 8.09
N LEU A 3 5.20 -8.05 8.01
CA LEU A 3 6.61 -7.64 8.15
C LEU A 3 7.19 -8.01 9.52
N ASN A 4 6.38 -7.85 10.57
CA ASN A 4 6.75 -8.24 11.93
C ASN A 4 6.95 -9.75 12.03
N SER A 5 6.03 -10.55 11.46
CA SER A 5 6.14 -12.00 11.41
C SER A 5 7.37 -12.46 10.61
N ARG A 6 7.69 -11.80 9.49
CA ARG A 6 8.94 -12.06 8.74
C ARG A 6 10.19 -11.79 9.58
N LYS A 7 10.18 -10.75 10.41
CA LYS A 7 11.33 -10.39 11.26
C LYS A 7 11.64 -11.43 12.33
N TYR A 8 10.61 -12.08 12.90
CA TYR A 8 10.77 -12.99 14.03
C TYR A 8 10.61 -14.48 13.70
N ASP A 9 10.01 -14.86 12.57
CA ASP A 9 9.91 -16.26 12.11
C ASP A 9 10.73 -16.49 10.82
N PRO A 10 11.89 -17.18 10.92
CA PRO A 10 12.75 -17.47 9.76
C PRO A 10 12.06 -18.28 8.64
N ARG A 11 11.01 -19.04 8.96
CA ARG A 11 10.23 -19.79 7.96
C ARG A 11 9.39 -18.83 7.14
N VAL A 12 8.73 -17.86 7.80
CA VAL A 12 7.93 -16.82 7.13
C VAL A 12 8.84 -15.95 6.25
N ALA A 13 10.02 -15.57 6.74
CA ALA A 13 11.02 -14.84 5.94
C ALA A 13 11.45 -15.60 4.67
N LYS A 14 11.54 -16.93 4.74
CA LYS A 14 11.85 -17.77 3.58
C LYS A 14 10.67 -17.91 2.61
N LEU A 15 9.43 -17.86 3.08
CA LEU A 15 8.23 -18.05 2.25
C LEU A 15 7.76 -16.76 1.57
N VAL A 16 7.69 -15.65 2.30
CA VAL A 16 7.19 -14.38 1.76
C VAL A 16 8.32 -13.67 1.03
N LYS A 17 8.17 -13.46 -0.28
CA LYS A 17 9.20 -12.83 -1.13
C LYS A 17 8.88 -11.41 -1.57
N GLY A 18 7.60 -11.07 -1.63
CA GLY A 18 7.14 -9.75 -2.03
C GLY A 18 5.85 -9.38 -1.34
N LEU A 19 5.46 -8.13 -1.50
CA LEU A 19 4.19 -7.57 -1.08
C LEU A 19 3.57 -6.86 -2.30
N MET A 20 2.25 -6.81 -2.34
CA MET A 20 1.49 -6.02 -3.30
C MET A 20 0.74 -4.96 -2.51
N ILE A 21 0.82 -3.70 -2.95
CA ILE A 21 0.23 -2.54 -2.27
C ILE A 21 -0.53 -1.72 -3.32
N GLU A 22 -1.80 -1.44 -3.05
CA GLU A 22 -2.62 -0.56 -3.88
C GLU A 22 -2.47 0.89 -3.38
N SER A 23 -1.88 1.73 -4.22
CA SER A 23 -1.58 3.13 -3.90
C SER A 23 -1.93 4.04 -5.06
N TYR A 24 -2.24 5.29 -4.75
CA TYR A 24 -2.47 6.34 -5.73
C TYR A 24 -2.14 7.71 -5.11
N LEU A 25 -2.32 8.79 -5.86
CA LEU A 25 -1.92 10.12 -5.37
C LEU A 25 -2.76 10.57 -4.17
N VAL A 26 -4.08 10.41 -4.27
CA VAL A 26 -5.09 10.78 -3.27
C VAL A 26 -5.68 9.50 -2.68
N PRO A 27 -5.80 9.40 -1.34
CA PRO A 27 -6.28 8.19 -0.68
C PRO A 27 -7.76 7.89 -0.97
N GLY A 28 -8.09 6.61 -0.83
CA GLY A 28 -9.44 6.08 -0.99
C GLY A 28 -9.84 5.82 -2.44
N ALA A 29 -11.16 5.81 -2.68
CA ALA A 29 -11.74 5.63 -4.00
C ALA A 29 -12.91 6.61 -4.25
N GLN A 30 -13.28 6.80 -5.50
CA GLN A 30 -14.41 7.59 -5.97
C GLN A 30 -15.23 6.79 -6.98
N LYS A 31 -16.51 7.16 -7.17
CA LYS A 31 -17.39 6.47 -8.12
C LYS A 31 -17.16 6.97 -9.54
N ILE A 32 -17.42 6.10 -10.52
CA ILE A 32 -17.50 6.50 -11.94
C ILE A 32 -18.78 7.30 -12.15
N GLY A 33 -18.69 8.41 -12.90
CA GLY A 33 -19.84 9.25 -13.21
C GLY A 33 -20.28 10.19 -12.08
N CYS A 34 -19.38 10.47 -11.12
CA CYS A 34 -19.62 11.55 -10.17
C CYS A 34 -19.51 12.92 -10.88
N GLU A 35 -20.22 13.92 -10.34
CA GLU A 35 -20.27 15.26 -10.93
C GLU A 35 -18.86 15.87 -11.15
N HIS A 36 -17.97 15.63 -10.19
CA HIS A 36 -16.57 16.03 -10.25
C HIS A 36 -15.64 14.90 -9.85
N HIS A 37 -14.67 14.59 -10.70
CA HIS A 37 -13.61 13.65 -10.41
C HIS A 37 -12.43 14.34 -9.72
N VAL A 38 -11.93 13.75 -8.65
CA VAL A 38 -10.67 14.14 -8.03
C VAL A 38 -9.55 13.46 -8.81
N TYR A 39 -8.66 14.26 -9.41
CA TYR A 39 -7.47 13.74 -10.08
C TYR A 39 -6.62 12.94 -9.10
N GLY A 40 -6.11 11.79 -9.54
CA GLY A 40 -5.26 10.97 -8.69
C GLY A 40 -6.00 10.23 -7.57
N LYS A 41 -7.33 10.07 -7.65
CA LYS A 41 -8.13 9.21 -6.74
C LYS A 41 -8.69 7.98 -7.47
N SER A 42 -8.54 6.79 -6.90
CA SER A 42 -8.91 5.52 -7.55
C SER A 42 -10.40 5.49 -7.90
N ILE A 43 -10.77 4.90 -9.03
CA ILE A 43 -12.18 4.68 -9.43
C ILE A 43 -12.66 3.24 -9.19
N THR A 44 -11.77 2.37 -8.70
CA THR A 44 -12.03 0.97 -8.38
C THR A 44 -11.93 0.76 -6.87
N ASP A 45 -10.85 0.12 -6.40
CA ASP A 45 -10.63 -0.20 -5.01
C ASP A 45 -9.95 0.96 -4.28
N PRO A 46 -10.20 1.14 -2.96
CA PRO A 46 -9.57 2.20 -2.16
C PRO A 46 -8.05 2.03 -2.07
N CYS A 47 -7.31 3.06 -2.47
CA CYS A 47 -5.85 3.06 -2.42
C CYS A 47 -5.29 3.87 -1.23
N LEU A 48 -4.07 3.56 -0.81
CA LEU A 48 -3.27 4.47 0.02
C LEU A 48 -2.93 5.76 -0.75
N GLY A 49 -2.77 6.88 -0.03
CA GLY A 49 -2.25 8.12 -0.63
C GLY A 49 -0.74 8.08 -0.86
N TRP A 50 -0.21 9.09 -1.57
CA TRP A 50 1.23 9.17 -1.87
C TRP A 50 2.10 9.26 -0.60
N ASP A 51 1.76 10.16 0.32
CA ASP A 51 2.55 10.39 1.54
C ASP A 51 2.62 9.11 2.41
N GLU A 52 1.52 8.36 2.48
CA GLU A 52 1.46 7.07 3.19
C GLU A 52 2.28 6.00 2.47
N SER A 53 2.25 5.99 1.14
CA SER A 53 2.96 5.02 0.30
C SER A 53 4.47 5.21 0.35
N GLU A 54 4.93 6.46 0.22
CA GLU A 54 6.34 6.82 0.36
C GLU A 54 6.87 6.37 1.73
N ARG A 55 6.17 6.73 2.80
CA ARG A 55 6.54 6.34 4.16
C ARG A 55 6.60 4.82 4.31
N LEU A 56 5.61 4.09 3.82
CA LEU A 56 5.56 2.63 3.91
C LEU A 56 6.74 1.95 3.19
N ILE A 57 7.15 2.46 2.03
CA ILE A 57 8.29 1.91 1.28
C ILE A 57 9.58 2.05 2.11
N TYR A 58 9.82 3.22 2.71
CA TYR A 58 10.99 3.41 3.57
C TYR A 58 10.92 2.58 4.86
N GLU A 59 9.74 2.43 5.45
CA GLU A 59 9.55 1.54 6.61
C GLU A 59 9.85 0.07 6.26
N ILE A 60 9.40 -0.42 5.10
CA ILE A 60 9.72 -1.77 4.61
C ILE A 60 11.23 -1.94 4.43
N ALA A 61 11.89 -0.95 3.81
CA ALA A 61 13.33 -0.97 3.57
C ALA A 61 14.15 -0.95 4.87
N ALA A 62 13.68 -0.26 5.92
CA ALA A 62 14.34 -0.23 7.22
C ALA A 62 14.16 -1.51 8.04
N LEU A 63 13.12 -2.31 7.74
CA LEU A 63 12.77 -3.52 8.49
C LEU A 63 13.26 -4.83 7.86
N CYS A 64 13.65 -4.81 6.58
CA CYS A 64 14.12 -5.98 5.82
C CYS A 64 15.62 -5.94 5.58
#